data_AF-A0A2A4VYV6-F1
#
_entry.id   AF-A0A2A4VYV6-F1
#
_cell.length_a   1.000
_cell.length_b   1.000
_cell.length_c   1.000
_cell.angle_alpha   90.00
_cell.angle_beta   90.00
_cell.angle_gamma   90.00
#
_symmetry.space_group_name_H-M   'P 1'
#
loop_
_entity.id
_entity.type
_entity.pdbx_description
1 polymer ?
#
loop_
_entity_poly.entity_id
_entity_poly.type
_entity_poly.pdbx_seq_one_letter_code
_entity_poly.pdbx_strand_id
1 'polypeptide(L)'
;MKINSIEDAKNYVTAVIKDDFTHQALKRNGFINNKNFYVINNSDSLLKLLVSRKNIDFVLIDSLTMNFRIKANGLNPKLFTTHVQLNQQPIRFYFACSKTTPTKVVDKLKQAFISVEQSGDKQKIMDLWLQKNIGVLRE
;
A
#
# COMPACT_ATOMS: atom_id res chain seq x y z
N MET A 1 -19.24 0.11 14.40
CA MET A 1 -18.36 1.11 13.75
C MET A 1 -18.98 1.49 12.41
N LYS A 2 -19.17 2.78 12.12
CA LYS A 2 -19.76 3.24 10.84
C LYS A 2 -18.83 4.29 10.25
N ILE A 3 -18.22 3.95 9.13
CA ILE A 3 -17.34 4.84 8.36
C ILE A 3 -17.78 4.75 6.91
N ASN A 4 -18.06 5.91 6.32
CA ASN A 4 -18.38 6.04 4.90
C ASN A 4 -17.41 7.01 4.19
N SER A 5 -16.60 7.74 4.95
CA SER A 5 -15.71 8.77 4.43
C SER A 5 -14.39 8.83 5.20
N ILE A 6 -13.39 9.50 4.63
CA ILE A 6 -12.14 9.81 5.32
C ILE A 6 -12.34 10.75 6.53
N GLU A 7 -13.38 11.59 6.50
CA GLU A 7 -13.73 12.44 7.64
C GLU A 7 -14.21 11.63 8.84
N ASP A 8 -15.03 10.60 8.61
CA ASP A 8 -15.47 9.69 9.68
C ASP A 8 -14.28 8.97 10.32
N ALA A 9 -13.27 8.61 9.53
CA ALA A 9 -12.05 7.94 9.99
C ALA A 9 -11.20 8.80 10.94
N LYS A 10 -11.40 10.12 10.97
CA LYS A 10 -10.70 11.01 11.92
C LYS A 10 -11.13 10.81 13.37
N ASN A 11 -12.27 10.15 13.61
CA ASN A 11 -12.75 9.82 14.96
C ASN A 11 -12.09 8.56 15.54
N TYR A 12 -11.17 7.94 14.79
CA TYR A 12 -10.55 6.67 15.12
C TYR A 12 -9.03 6.75 14.94
N VAL A 13 -8.30 5.78 15.47
CA VAL A 13 -6.85 5.74 15.36
C VAL A 13 -6.43 5.00 14.11
N THR A 14 -5.86 5.72 13.15
CA THR A 14 -5.29 5.13 11.93
C THR A 14 -3.77 5.05 12.03
N ALA A 15 -3.20 3.86 11.82
CA ALA A 15 -1.76 3.64 11.81
C ALA A 15 -1.16 3.76 10.39
N VAL A 16 0.01 4.38 10.30
CA VAL A 16 0.78 4.55 9.04
C VAL A 16 2.29 4.47 9.28
N ILE A 17 3.03 4.17 8.22
CA ILE A 17 4.50 4.20 8.23
C ILE A 17 4.97 5.65 8.06
N LYS A 18 5.91 6.08 8.90
CA LYS A 18 6.48 7.42 8.86
C LYS A 18 7.05 7.73 7.47
N ASP A 19 6.74 8.93 6.99
CA ASP A 19 7.20 9.50 5.71
C ASP A 19 6.84 8.71 4.45
N ASP A 20 6.00 7.67 4.57
CA ASP A 20 5.40 6.97 3.44
C ASP A 20 4.32 7.85 2.75
N PHE A 21 4.00 7.51 1.51
CA PHE A 21 2.92 8.17 0.76
C PHE A 21 1.60 8.17 1.54
N THR A 22 1.27 7.07 2.22
CA THR A 22 0.05 6.94 3.03
C THR A 22 0.02 7.92 4.20
N HIS A 23 1.16 8.11 4.87
CA HIS A 23 1.32 9.12 5.93
C HIS A 23 1.10 10.54 5.39
N GLN A 24 1.73 10.90 4.27
CA GLN A 24 1.54 12.21 3.66
C GLN A 24 0.10 12.44 3.18
N ALA A 25 -0.56 11.41 2.65
CA ALA A 25 -1.95 11.47 2.21
C ALA A 25 -2.90 11.78 3.38
N LEU A 26 -2.76 11.09 4.51
CA LEU A 26 -3.61 11.35 5.68
C LEU A 26 -3.34 12.72 6.30
N LYS A 27 -2.08 13.18 6.36
CA LYS A 27 -1.76 14.55 6.81
C LYS A 27 -2.46 15.62 5.97
N ARG A 28 -2.45 15.48 4.64
CA ARG A 28 -3.15 16.41 3.73
C ARG A 28 -4.67 16.41 3.93
N ASN A 29 -5.22 15.31 4.40
CA ASN A 29 -6.64 15.20 4.75
C ASN A 29 -6.93 15.63 6.21
N GLY A 30 -5.98 16.21 6.93
CA GLY A 30 -6.21 16.77 8.27
C GLY A 30 -6.11 15.77 9.43
N PHE A 31 -5.43 14.63 9.25
CA PHE A 31 -5.04 13.75 10.36
C PHE A 31 -3.91 14.40 11.17
N ILE A 32 -3.98 14.27 12.50
CA ILE A 32 -3.08 14.93 13.45
C ILE A 32 -2.37 13.88 14.29
N ASN A 33 -1.04 13.96 14.33
CA ASN A 33 -0.19 13.08 15.15
C ASN A 33 -0.70 13.03 16.60
N ASN A 34 -0.73 11.83 17.19
CA ASN A 34 -1.13 11.58 18.58
C ASN A 34 -2.60 11.90 18.93
N LYS A 35 -3.46 12.19 17.94
CA LYS A 35 -4.92 12.31 18.14
C LYS A 35 -5.67 11.16 17.46
N ASN A 36 -5.49 11.02 16.15
CA ASN A 36 -6.15 10.03 15.30
C ASN A 36 -5.17 9.32 14.36
N PHE A 37 -3.87 9.47 14.65
CA PHE A 37 -2.81 9.19 13.71
C PHE A 37 -1.61 8.59 14.45
N TYR A 38 -1.38 7.30 14.22
CA TYR A 38 -0.33 6.52 14.88
C TYR A 38 0.81 6.25 13.89
N VAL A 39 1.94 6.92 14.08
CA VAL A 39 3.07 6.88 13.14
C VAL A 39 4.14 5.89 13.64
N ILE A 40 4.53 4.94 12.78
CA ILE A 40 5.55 3.92 13.10
C ILE A 40 6.81 4.06 12.24
N ASN A 41 7.96 3.66 12.80
CA ASN A 41 9.28 3.83 12.19
C ASN A 41 9.82 2.59 11.43
N ASN A 42 9.00 1.57 11.15
CA ASN A 42 9.35 0.36 10.34
C ASN A 42 9.88 -0.90 11.08
N SER A 43 9.28 -1.34 12.19
CA SER A 43 9.62 -2.65 12.80
C SER A 43 8.60 -3.76 12.57
N ASP A 44 7.31 -3.42 12.42
CA ASP A 44 6.22 -4.39 12.27
C ASP A 44 5.35 -4.08 11.04
N SER A 45 4.81 -5.12 10.40
CA SER A 45 3.79 -4.96 9.35
C SER A 45 2.56 -4.24 9.92
N LEU A 46 2.09 -3.18 9.25
CA LEU A 46 0.86 -2.45 9.63
C LEU A 46 -0.31 -3.39 9.91
N LEU A 47 -0.44 -4.48 9.14
CA LEU A 47 -1.49 -5.48 9.32
C LEU A 47 -1.34 -6.27 10.64
N LYS A 48 -0.11 -6.57 11.06
CA LYS A 48 0.15 -7.22 12.36
C LYS A 48 -0.17 -6.27 13.51
N LEU A 49 0.16 -4.99 13.36
CA LEU A 49 -0.18 -3.97 14.35
C LEU A 49 -1.69 -3.81 14.51
N LEU A 50 -2.43 -3.79 13.39
CA LEU A 50 -3.90 -3.72 13.41
C LEU A 50 -4.52 -4.91 14.16
N VAL A 51 -3.98 -6.12 13.98
CA VAL A 51 -4.49 -7.31 14.67
C VAL A 51 -4.08 -7.37 16.14
N SER A 52 -2.88 -6.92 16.48
CA SER A 52 -2.29 -7.11 17.83
C SER A 52 -2.59 -5.97 18.80
N ARG A 53 -2.89 -4.76 18.33
CA ARG A 53 -3.04 -3.58 19.18
C ARG A 53 -4.48 -3.07 19.19
N LYS A 54 -5.11 -3.15 20.36
CA LYS A 54 -6.51 -2.73 20.57
C LYS A 54 -6.77 -1.23 20.35
N ASN A 55 -5.74 -0.39 20.36
CA ASN A 55 -5.86 1.06 20.19
C ASN A 55 -5.62 1.52 18.74
N ILE A 56 -5.56 0.59 17.78
CA ILE A 56 -5.46 0.90 16.35
C ILE A 56 -6.73 0.35 15.70
N ASP A 57 -7.51 1.24 15.09
CA ASP A 57 -8.76 0.88 14.43
C ASP A 57 -8.57 0.63 12.93
N PHE A 58 -7.62 1.36 12.32
CA PHE A 58 -7.41 1.34 10.87
C PHE A 58 -5.94 1.36 10.47
N VAL A 59 -5.70 0.93 9.23
CA VAL A 59 -4.46 1.17 8.49
C VAL A 59 -4.82 1.66 7.09
N LEU A 60 -3.99 2.53 6.52
CA LEU A 60 -4.08 2.89 5.10
C LEU A 60 -3.03 2.09 4.32
N ILE A 61 -3.48 1.29 3.35
CA ILE A 61 -2.63 0.42 2.54
C ILE A 61 -3.05 0.45 1.07
N ASP A 62 -2.12 0.08 0.19
CA ASP A 62 -2.41 -0.17 -1.23
C ASP A 62 -3.21 -1.48 -1.38
N SER A 63 -4.42 -1.38 -1.92
CA SER A 63 -5.32 -2.52 -2.14
C SER A 63 -4.72 -3.56 -3.09
N LEU A 64 -3.85 -3.16 -4.02
CA LEU A 64 -3.19 -4.06 -4.97
C LEU A 64 -2.30 -5.08 -4.25
N THR A 65 -1.63 -4.66 -3.18
CA THR A 65 -0.67 -5.51 -2.44
C THR A 65 -1.24 -6.10 -1.16
N MET A 66 -2.49 -5.78 -0.79
CA MET A 66 -3.11 -6.16 0.48
C MET A 66 -3.09 -7.69 0.70
N ASN A 67 -3.61 -8.47 -0.25
CA ASN A 67 -3.69 -9.92 -0.11
C ASN A 67 -2.31 -10.58 0.00
N PHE A 68 -1.35 -10.09 -0.78
CA PHE A 68 0.04 -10.54 -0.69
C PHE A 68 0.61 -10.27 0.71
N ARG A 69 0.44 -9.04 1.22
CA ARG A 69 0.93 -8.65 2.56
C ARG A 69 0.27 -9.45 3.68
N ILE A 70 -1.03 -9.74 3.58
CA ILE A 70 -1.75 -10.59 4.55
C ILE A 70 -1.12 -11.98 4.58
N LYS A 71 -0.99 -12.63 3.42
CA LYS A 71 -0.40 -13.98 3.30
C LYS A 71 1.05 -14.02 3.76
N ALA A 72 1.88 -13.07 3.33
CA ALA A 72 3.29 -12.97 3.70
C ALA A 72 3.50 -12.76 5.22
N ASN A 73 2.50 -12.26 5.94
CA ASN A 73 2.52 -12.12 7.39
C ASN A 73 1.86 -13.28 8.14
N GLY A 74 1.40 -14.33 7.45
CA GLY A 74 0.70 -15.47 8.06
C GLY A 74 -0.66 -15.09 8.66
N LEU A 75 -1.27 -13.99 8.21
CA LEU A 75 -2.52 -13.48 8.76
C LEU A 75 -3.72 -14.05 8.01
N ASN A 76 -4.83 -14.23 8.72
CA ASN A 76 -6.09 -14.68 8.11
C ASN A 76 -6.77 -13.50 7.38
N PRO A 77 -7.02 -13.59 6.05
CA PRO A 77 -7.68 -12.52 5.29
C PRO A 77 -9.05 -12.12 5.83
N LYS A 78 -9.77 -13.04 6.50
CA LYS A 78 -11.10 -12.78 7.08
C LYS A 78 -11.07 -11.77 8.23
N LEU A 79 -9.89 -11.43 8.76
CA LEU A 79 -9.73 -10.42 9.81
C LEU A 79 -9.79 -8.99 9.27
N PHE A 80 -9.76 -8.80 7.96
CA PHE A 80 -9.63 -7.48 7.35
C PHE A 80 -10.86 -7.14 6.52
N THR A 81 -11.30 -5.89 6.58
CA THR A 81 -12.39 -5.34 5.77
C THR A 81 -12.02 -3.94 5.31
N THR A 82 -12.20 -3.66 4.02
CA THR A 82 -11.98 -2.33 3.46
C THR A 82 -13.22 -1.47 3.69
N HIS A 83 -13.04 -0.29 4.31
CA HIS A 83 -14.14 0.65 4.58
C HIS A 83 -14.17 1.84 3.63
N VAL A 84 -13.01 2.43 3.32
CA VAL A 84 -12.91 3.63 2.48
C VAL A 84 -11.76 3.47 1.49
N GLN A 85 -12.02 3.85 0.24
CA GLN A 85 -10.99 4.01 -0.78
C GLN A 85 -10.75 5.50 -1.01
N LEU A 86 -9.51 5.96 -0.85
CA LEU A 86 -9.18 7.40 -0.93
C LEU A 86 -8.97 7.90 -2.36
N ASN A 87 -8.61 7.00 -3.28
CA ASN A 87 -8.26 7.31 -4.65
C ASN A 87 -9.20 6.61 -5.63
N GLN A 88 -9.72 7.34 -6.61
CA GLN A 88 -10.54 6.77 -7.69
C GLN A 88 -9.69 6.02 -8.73
N GLN A 89 -8.42 6.39 -8.86
CA GLN A 89 -7.47 5.76 -9.80
C GLN A 89 -6.28 5.16 -9.06
N PRO A 90 -5.70 4.05 -9.57
CA PRO A 90 -4.48 3.48 -9.01
C PRO A 90 -3.34 4.49 -8.96
N ILE A 91 -2.53 4.41 -7.91
CA ILE A 91 -1.29 5.19 -7.83
C ILE A 91 -0.32 4.67 -8.89
N ARG A 92 0.30 5.58 -9.64
CA ARG A 92 1.34 5.23 -10.61
C ARG A 92 2.69 5.22 -9.92
N PHE A 93 3.42 4.12 -10.05
CA PHE A 93 4.77 3.97 -9.55
C PHE A 93 5.79 4.25 -10.64
N TYR A 94 6.91 4.85 -10.26
CA TYR A 94 7.99 5.24 -11.14
C TYR A 94 9.33 4.88 -10.50
N PHE A 95 10.36 4.67 -11.32
CA PHE A 95 11.72 4.65 -10.83
C PHE A 95 12.14 6.05 -10.40
N ALA A 96 12.59 6.19 -9.16
CA ALA A 96 13.24 7.40 -8.68
C ALA A 96 14.74 7.30 -8.92
N CYS A 97 15.32 8.34 -9.54
CA CYS A 97 16.76 8.49 -9.69
C CYS A 97 17.24 9.70 -8.89
N SER A 98 18.53 9.72 -8.50
CA SER A 98 19.13 10.92 -7.92
C SER A 98 19.03 12.09 -8.90
N LYS A 99 18.91 13.31 -8.37
CA LYS A 99 18.98 14.53 -9.20
C LYS A 99 20.30 14.66 -9.96
N THR A 100 21.35 13.96 -9.51
CA THR A 100 22.67 13.93 -10.13
C THR A 100 22.88 12.73 -11.05
N THR A 101 21.90 11.84 -11.21
CA THR A 101 22.03 10.70 -12.12
C THR A 101 22.18 11.21 -13.57
N PRO A 102 23.22 10.80 -14.31
CA PRO A 102 23.42 11.27 -15.67
C PRO A 102 22.21 10.96 -16.56
N THR A 103 21.80 11.93 -17.39
CA THR A 103 20.64 11.81 -18.28
C THR A 103 20.71 10.55 -19.15
N LYS A 104 21.90 10.21 -19.68
CA LYS A 104 22.12 8.98 -20.46
C LYS A 104 21.72 7.69 -19.72
N VAL A 105 21.89 7.65 -18.40
CA VAL A 105 21.52 6.49 -17.57
C VAL A 105 20.00 6.47 -17.37
N VAL A 106 19.41 7.63 -17.08
CA VAL A 106 17.94 7.78 -16.94
C VAL A 106 17.24 7.37 -18.23
N ASP A 107 17.75 7.79 -19.38
CA ASP A 107 17.15 7.46 -20.67
C ASP A 107 17.30 5.98 -21.01
N LYS A 108 18.47 5.38 -20.72
CA LYS A 108 18.63 3.93 -20.84
C LYS A 108 17.63 3.17 -19.96
N LEU A 109 17.38 3.62 -18.73
CA LEU A 109 16.39 3.02 -17.83
C LEU A 109 14.97 3.14 -18.39
N LYS A 110 14.59 4.32 -18.93
CA LYS A 110 13.28 4.52 -19.57
C LYS A 110 13.09 3.58 -20.76
N GLN A 111 14.08 3.48 -21.64
CA GLN A 111 13.99 2.61 -22.82
C GLN A 111 13.90 1.13 -22.43
N ALA A 112 14.68 0.69 -21.43
CA ALA A 112 14.57 -0.66 -20.90
C ALA A 112 13.18 -0.94 -20.32
N PHE A 113 12.60 0.02 -19.59
CA PHE A 113 11.25 -0.12 -19.05
C PHE A 113 10.19 -0.24 -20.15
N ILE A 114 10.25 0.63 -21.17
CA ILE A 114 9.34 0.57 -22.33
C ILE A 114 9.42 -0.79 -23.02
N SER A 115 10.64 -1.33 -23.20
CA SER A 115 10.83 -2.65 -23.80
C SER A 115 10.15 -3.76 -23.00
N VAL A 116 10.23 -3.73 -21.65
CA VAL A 116 9.54 -4.68 -20.76
C VAL A 116 8.01 -4.53 -20.80
N GLU A 117 7.49 -3.31 -20.98
CA GLU A 117 6.06 -3.07 -21.14
C GLU A 117 5.54 -3.61 -22.49
N GLN A 118 6.30 -3.42 -23.56
CA GLN A 118 5.93 -3.84 -24.91
C GLN A 118 6.07 -5.36 -25.14
N SER A 119 7.00 -6.03 -24.44
CA SER A 119 7.21 -7.48 -24.57
C SER A 119 6.14 -8.32 -23.85
N GLY A 120 5.27 -7.71 -23.05
CA GLY A 120 4.31 -8.39 -22.18
C GLY A 120 4.91 -8.98 -20.91
N ASP A 121 6.22 -8.85 -20.68
CA ASP A 121 6.89 -9.39 -19.50
C ASP A 121 6.44 -8.69 -18.21
N LYS A 122 6.08 -7.40 -18.29
CA LYS A 122 5.44 -6.70 -17.18
C LYS A 122 4.21 -7.46 -16.67
N GLN A 123 3.34 -7.91 -17.56
CA GLN A 123 2.11 -8.62 -17.16
C GLN A 123 2.45 -9.96 -16.51
N LYS A 124 3.41 -10.72 -17.06
CA LYS A 124 3.88 -11.99 -16.47
C LYS A 124 4.41 -11.80 -15.05
N ILE A 125 5.22 -10.75 -14.84
CA ILE A 125 5.73 -10.39 -13.50
C ILE A 125 4.56 -10.06 -12.57
N MET A 126 3.61 -9.23 -13.02
CA MET A 126 2.45 -8.88 -12.21
C MET A 126 1.60 -10.09 -11.83
N ASP A 127 1.38 -11.03 -12.75
CA ASP A 127 0.59 -12.24 -12.49
C ASP A 127 1.27 -13.17 -11.49
N LEU A 128 2.61 -13.31 -11.59
CA LEU A 128 3.41 -14.08 -10.64
C LEU A 128 3.31 -13.50 -9.22
N TRP A 129 3.49 -12.19 -9.07
CA TRP A 129 3.53 -11.54 -7.75
C TRP A 129 2.14 -11.31 -7.14
N LEU A 130 1.13 -11.00 -7.96
CA LEU A 130 -0.24 -10.76 -7.50
C LEU A 130 -1.06 -12.06 -7.39
N GLN A 131 -0.50 -13.20 -7.80
CA GLN A 131 -1.15 -14.51 -7.72
C GLN A 131 -2.54 -14.53 -8.41
N LYS A 132 -2.74 -13.69 -9.43
CA LYS A 132 -4.04 -13.56 -10.14
C LYS A 132 -4.47 -14.85 -10.85
N ASN A 133 -3.53 -15.78 -11.07
CA ASN A 133 -3.78 -17.09 -11.68
C ASN A 133 -3.74 -18.27 -10.69
N ILE A 134 -3.71 -18.04 -9.37
CA ILE A 134 -3.93 -19.13 -8.40
C ILE A 134 -5.44 -19.24 -8.12
N GLY A 135 -6.19 -19.59 -9.17
CA GLY A 135 -7.49 -20.19 -9.01
C GLY A 135 -7.30 -21.65 -8.58
N VAL A 136 -7.90 -22.01 -7.45
CA VAL A 136 -8.30 -23.38 -7.13
C VAL A 136 -7.16 -24.39 -6.94
N LEU A 137 -6.50 -24.38 -5.78
CA LEU A 137 -6.19 -25.65 -5.13
C LEU A 137 -7.38 -25.96 -4.22
N ARG A 138 -8.27 -26.79 -4.74
CA ARG A 138 -9.24 -27.56 -3.95
C ARG A 138 -8.44 -28.50 -3.06
N GLU A 139 -8.71 -28.46 -1.77
CA GLU A 139 -8.73 -29.65 -0.92
C GLU A 139 -10.17 -29.83 -0.44
#